data_AF-A0AB35MMZ9-F1
#
_entry.id   AF-A0AB35MMZ9-F1
#
_cell.length_a   1.000
_cell.length_b   1.000
_cell.length_c   1.000
_cell.angle_alpha   90.00
_cell.angle_beta   90.00
_cell.angle_gamma   90.00
#
_symmetry.space_group_name_H-M   'P 1'
#
loop_
_entity.id
_entity.type
_entity.pdbx_description
1 polymer ?
#
loop_
_entity_poly.entity_id
_entity_poly.type
_entity_poly.pdbx_seq_one_letter_code
_entity_poly.pdbx_strand_id
1 'polypeptide(L)'
;MAYLIIMPILILIYCVANGLPIYGIFLASLFLVAMYYLINMKMNRTYNKNPLMQDLESTFTFEEDHVTVTTKRGTLTLNYEDITDIYETKYDIFMMTGKNFGNPFVKKDLTEEEIQFIRSLKHKK
;
A
#
# COMPACT_ATOMS: atom_id res chain seq x y z
N MET A 1 -9.53 -4.61 4.84
CA MET A 1 -10.14 -5.11 3.59
C MET A 1 -10.82 -6.46 3.76
N ALA A 2 -10.17 -7.49 4.32
CA ALA A 2 -10.80 -8.81 4.52
C ALA A 2 -12.14 -8.77 5.29
N TYR A 3 -12.24 -8.00 6.37
CA TYR A 3 -13.48 -7.81 7.15
C TYR A 3 -14.65 -7.23 6.34
N LEU A 4 -14.38 -6.40 5.33
CA LEU A 4 -15.40 -5.81 4.46
C LEU A 4 -16.00 -6.81 3.47
N ILE A 5 -15.38 -7.98 3.30
CA ILE A 5 -15.84 -9.07 2.43
C ILE A 5 -16.43 -10.21 3.29
N ILE A 6 -15.79 -10.50 4.43
CA ILE A 6 -16.19 -11.58 5.34
C ILE A 6 -17.54 -11.29 6.02
N MET A 7 -17.75 -10.07 6.54
CA MET A 7 -19.02 -9.68 7.17
C MET A 7 -20.25 -9.83 6.24
N PRO A 8 -20.20 -9.33 4.99
CA PRO A 8 -21.25 -9.56 3.99
C PRO A 8 -21.63 -11.03 3.78
N ILE A 9 -20.62 -11.88 3.67
CA ILE A 9 -20.79 -13.31 3.41
C ILE A 9 -21.42 -14.00 4.62
N LEU A 10 -20.99 -13.63 5.83
CA LEU A 10 -21.59 -14.12 7.08
C LEU A 10 -23.06 -13.69 7.23
N ILE A 11 -23.40 -12.45 6.84
CA ILE A 11 -24.79 -11.96 6.84
C ILE A 11 -25.63 -12.76 5.85
N LEU A 12 -25.13 -13.02 4.64
CA LEU A 12 -25.83 -13.85 3.64
C LEU A 12 -26.04 -15.28 4.12
N ILE A 13 -25.02 -15.91 4.72
CA ILE A 13 -25.12 -17.25 5.30
C ILE A 13 -26.14 -17.27 6.45
N TYR A 14 -26.12 -16.27 7.33
CA TYR A 14 -27.10 -16.14 8.41
C TYR A 14 -28.52 -15.97 7.87
N CYS A 15 -28.70 -15.17 6.82
CA CYS A 15 -30.01 -14.98 6.20
C CYS A 15 -30.57 -16.28 5.62
N VAL A 16 -29.73 -17.06 4.93
CA VAL A 16 -30.09 -18.38 4.39
C VAL A 16 -30.38 -19.38 5.52
N ALA A 17 -29.55 -19.42 6.57
CA ALA A 17 -29.70 -20.34 7.69
C ALA A 17 -30.99 -20.13 8.50
N ASN A 18 -31.49 -18.90 8.58
CA ASN A 18 -32.72 -18.56 9.29
C ASN A 18 -33.98 -18.60 8.41
N GLY A 19 -33.88 -19.10 7.17
CA GLY A 19 -35.02 -19.21 6.27
C GLY A 19 -35.66 -17.87 5.92
N LEU A 20 -34.87 -16.78 5.94
CA LEU A 20 -35.39 -15.47 5.57
C LEU A 20 -35.89 -15.50 4.12
N PRO A 21 -36.98 -14.80 3.85
CA PRO A 21 -37.57 -14.77 2.52
C PRO A 21 -36.59 -14.25 1.47
N ILE A 22 -36.71 -14.76 0.25
CA ILE A 22 -35.86 -14.43 -0.90
C ILE A 22 -35.69 -12.92 -1.12
N TYR A 23 -36.75 -12.13 -0.86
CA TYR A 23 -36.69 -10.67 -0.97
C TYR A 23 -35.72 -10.03 0.04
N GLY A 24 -35.56 -10.60 1.24
CA GLY A 24 -34.58 -10.14 2.22
C GLY A 24 -33.14 -10.45 1.80
N ILE A 25 -32.90 -11.62 1.22
CA ILE A 25 -31.60 -12.02 0.68
C ILE A 25 -31.23 -11.12 -0.51
N PHE A 26 -32.19 -10.82 -1.38
CA PHE A 26 -32.02 -9.90 -2.50
C PHE A 26 -31.67 -8.48 -2.03
N LEU A 27 -32.39 -7.95 -1.04
CA LEU A 27 -32.11 -6.62 -0.46
C LEU A 27 -30.72 -6.57 0.18
N ALA A 28 -30.34 -7.60 0.93
CA ALA A 28 -29.01 -7.69 1.55
C ALA A 28 -27.90 -7.71 0.48
N SER A 29 -28.08 -8.49 -0.58
CA SER A 29 -27.14 -8.56 -1.70
C SER A 29 -27.01 -7.22 -2.41
N LEU A 30 -28.13 -6.55 -2.67
CA LEU A 30 -28.17 -5.22 -3.29
C LEU A 30 -27.44 -4.18 -2.42
N PHE A 31 -27.66 -4.21 -1.10
CA PHE A 31 -26.99 -3.33 -0.15
C PHE A 31 -25.46 -3.50 -0.19
N LEU A 32 -24.98 -4.75 -0.26
CA LEU A 32 -23.54 -5.06 -0.31
C LEU A 32 -22.88 -4.53 -1.59
N VAL A 33 -23.54 -4.72 -2.75
CA VAL A 33 -23.07 -4.19 -4.03
C VAL A 33 -23.05 -2.67 -4.01
N ALA A 34 -24.10 -2.03 -3.49
CA ALA A 34 -24.17 -0.59 -3.35
C ALA A 34 -23.06 -0.05 -2.43
N MET A 35 -22.82 -0.71 -1.30
CA MET A 35 -21.77 -0.31 -0.35
C MET A 35 -20.37 -0.43 -0.99
N TYR A 36 -20.09 -1.54 -1.68
CA TYR A 36 -18.83 -1.73 -2.41
C TYR A 36 -18.61 -0.62 -3.44
N TYR A 37 -19.65 -0.30 -4.23
CA TYR A 37 -19.58 0.76 -5.22
C TYR A 37 -19.33 2.14 -4.59
N LEU A 38 -20.04 2.47 -3.51
CA LEU A 38 -19.88 3.75 -2.81
C LEU A 38 -18.49 3.89 -2.18
N ILE A 39 -17.95 2.82 -1.58
CA ILE A 39 -16.60 2.82 -1.01
C ILE A 39 -15.57 3.02 -2.12
N ASN A 40 -15.64 2.25 -3.20
CA ASN A 40 -14.71 2.40 -4.33
C ASN A 40 -14.79 3.78 -4.95
N MET A 41 -16.00 4.33 -5.13
CA MET A 41 -16.18 5.67 -5.66
C MET A 41 -15.55 6.72 -4.74
N LYS A 42 -15.75 6.61 -3.42
CA LYS A 42 -15.15 7.53 -2.45
C LYS A 42 -13.63 7.39 -2.41
N MET A 43 -13.12 6.15 -2.42
CA MET A 43 -11.69 5.87 -2.37
C MET A 43 -10.99 6.38 -3.62
N ASN A 44 -11.55 6.13 -4.80
CA ASN A 44 -11.03 6.64 -6.07
C ASN A 44 -11.08 8.18 -6.11
N ARG A 45 -12.18 8.78 -5.64
CA ARG A 45 -12.30 10.24 -5.54
C ARG A 45 -11.26 10.83 -4.59
N THR A 46 -11.02 10.21 -3.44
CA THR A 46 -10.01 10.65 -2.48
C THR A 46 -8.59 10.47 -3.03
N TYR A 47 -8.31 9.35 -3.67
CA TYR A 47 -7.02 9.10 -4.33
C TYR A 47 -6.74 10.15 -5.41
N ASN A 48 -7.67 10.37 -6.33
CA ASN A 48 -7.54 11.32 -7.43
C ASN A 48 -7.47 12.78 -6.96
N LYS A 49 -8.15 13.12 -5.87
CA LYS A 49 -8.10 14.47 -5.29
C LYS A 49 -6.88 14.70 -4.42
N ASN A 50 -6.24 13.65 -3.90
CA ASN A 50 -5.09 13.80 -3.04
C ASN A 50 -3.86 13.98 -3.91
N PRO A 51 -3.29 15.19 -4.03
CA PRO A 51 -2.13 15.39 -4.86
C PRO A 51 -0.99 14.50 -4.36
N LEU A 52 -0.84 14.25 -3.05
CA LEU A 52 0.25 13.45 -2.48
C LEU A 52 0.33 12.02 -3.01
N MET A 53 -0.76 11.51 -3.56
CA MET A 53 -0.86 10.17 -4.16
C MET A 53 -0.72 10.21 -5.69
N GLN A 54 -0.68 11.40 -6.29
CA GLN A 54 -0.51 11.63 -7.71
C GLN A 54 0.96 11.95 -8.01
N ASP A 55 1.52 11.36 -9.07
CA ASP A 55 2.91 11.52 -9.50
C ASP A 55 3.95 11.24 -8.40
N LEU A 56 3.90 10.02 -7.84
CA LEU A 56 4.88 9.48 -6.89
C LEU A 56 6.23 9.16 -7.55
N GLU A 57 6.69 10.01 -8.45
CA GLU A 57 8.04 9.93 -9.00
C GLU A 57 8.99 10.51 -7.95
N SER A 58 9.85 9.65 -7.41
CA SER A 58 10.80 9.98 -6.37
C SER A 58 12.19 9.57 -6.82
N THR A 59 13.14 10.49 -6.76
CA THR A 59 14.56 10.24 -7.00
C THR A 59 15.24 10.03 -5.67
N PHE A 60 15.91 8.90 -5.53
CA PHE A 60 16.72 8.58 -4.35
C PHE A 60 18.18 8.83 -4.67
N THR A 61 18.83 9.67 -3.87
CA THR A 61 20.25 9.97 -3.96
C THR A 61 20.92 9.43 -2.71
N PHE A 62 21.75 8.40 -2.87
CA PHE A 62 22.46 7.75 -1.78
C PHE A 62 23.79 8.45 -1.55
N GLU A 63 23.95 9.03 -0.36
CA GLU A 63 25.18 9.68 0.10
C GLU A 63 25.88 8.79 1.15
N GLU A 64 27.01 9.24 1.68
CA GLU A 64 27.86 8.40 2.54
C GLU A 64 27.18 8.05 3.88
N ASP A 65 26.41 8.99 4.44
CA ASP A 65 25.77 8.91 5.75
C ASP A 65 24.23 8.93 5.72
N HIS A 66 23.62 9.37 4.61
CA HIS A 66 22.17 9.48 4.47
C HIS A 66 21.67 9.20 3.05
N VAL A 67 20.36 9.06 2.90
CA VAL A 67 19.67 9.05 1.62
C VAL A 67 18.76 10.27 1.50
N THR A 68 18.86 10.94 0.37
CA THR A 68 18.02 12.08 0.03
C THR A 68 16.95 11.64 -0.97
N VAL A 69 15.69 11.85 -0.61
CA VAL A 69 14.52 11.52 -1.43
C VAL A 69 13.94 12.82 -1.98
N THR A 70 14.11 13.03 -3.27
CA THR A 70 13.55 14.20 -3.95
C THR A 70 12.29 13.80 -4.71
N THR A 71 11.22 14.53 -4.46
CA THR A 71 9.94 14.40 -5.17
C THR A 71 9.59 15.74 -5.81
N LYS A 72 8.56 15.78 -6.66
CA LYS A 72 8.01 17.05 -7.18
C LYS A 72 7.61 18.05 -6.09
N ARG A 73 7.45 17.60 -4.84
CA ARG A 73 6.92 18.40 -3.72
C ARG A 73 8.00 18.90 -2.77
N GLY A 74 9.23 18.42 -2.93
CA GLY A 74 10.32 18.74 -2.05
C GLY A 74 11.22 17.55 -1.80
N THR A 75 12.23 17.81 -0.98
CA THR A 75 13.32 16.90 -0.68
C THR A 75 13.26 16.52 0.79
N LEU A 76 13.38 15.22 1.06
CA LEU A 76 13.42 14.64 2.39
C LEU A 76 14.78 13.97 2.58
N THR A 77 15.46 14.27 3.68
CA THR A 77 16.68 13.58 4.09
C THR A 77 16.34 12.50 5.12
N LEU A 78 16.83 11.29 4.91
CA LEU A 78 16.64 10.13 5.78
C LEU A 78 18.02 9.57 6.15
N ASN A 79 18.31 9.45 7.43
CA ASN A 79 19.56 8.82 7.85
C ASN A 79 19.47 7.31 7.68
N TYR A 80 20.58 6.63 7.43
CA TYR A 80 20.56 5.16 7.32
C TYR A 80 20.13 4.48 8.64
N GLU A 81 20.35 5.13 9.78
CA GLU A 81 19.90 4.67 11.10
C GLU A 81 18.37 4.60 11.24
N ASP A 82 17.64 5.40 10.46
CA ASP A 82 16.17 5.44 10.48
C ASP A 82 15.55 4.29 9.67
N ILE A 83 16.36 3.53 8.93
CA ILE A 83 15.89 2.37 8.16
C ILE A 83 15.56 1.24 9.12
N THR A 84 14.26 0.98 9.31
CA THR A 84 13.82 -0.05 10.24
C THR A 84 13.98 -1.45 9.66
N ASP A 85 13.64 -1.64 8.39
CA ASP A 85 13.67 -2.94 7.71
C ASP A 85 13.84 -2.80 6.20
N ILE A 86 14.36 -3.84 5.56
CA ILE A 86 14.38 -3.95 4.10
C ILE A 86 13.77 -5.30 3.70
N TYR A 87 12.68 -5.25 2.95
CA TYR A 87 12.00 -6.42 2.41
C TYR A 87 12.26 -6.54 0.93
N GLU A 88 12.55 -7.75 0.46
CA GLU A 88 12.83 -8.00 -0.94
C GLU A 88 11.87 -9.05 -1.49
N THR A 89 11.21 -8.73 -2.60
CA THR A 89 10.38 -9.66 -3.38
C THR A 89 11.14 -10.07 -4.65
N LYS A 90 10.51 -10.86 -5.53
CA LYS A 90 11.12 -11.19 -6.83
C LYS A 90 11.41 -9.96 -7.69
N TYR A 91 10.53 -8.96 -7.65
CA TYR A 91 10.55 -7.82 -8.58
C TYR A 91 10.92 -6.50 -7.92
N ASP A 92 10.72 -6.39 -6.60
CA ASP A 92 10.79 -5.11 -5.89
C ASP A 92 11.62 -5.22 -4.61
N ILE A 93 12.16 -4.09 -4.17
CA ILE A 93 12.79 -3.92 -2.86
C ILE A 93 12.01 -2.83 -2.13
N PHE A 94 11.66 -3.07 -0.87
CA PHE A 94 10.95 -2.12 -0.02
C PHE A 94 11.87 -1.70 1.12
N MET A 95 12.27 -0.43 1.13
CA MET A 95 13.04 0.16 2.22
C MET A 95 12.09 0.83 3.20
N MET A 96 12.01 0.29 4.40
CA MET A 96 11.14 0.81 5.46
C MET A 96 11.88 1.84 6.29
N THR A 97 11.28 3.01 6.45
CA THR A 97 11.81 4.13 7.25
C THR A 97 10.92 4.42 8.47
N GLY A 98 10.04 3.46 8.78
CA GLY A 98 9.11 3.48 9.89
C GLY A 98 8.14 2.29 9.79
N LYS A 99 7.39 2.01 10.86
CA LYS A 99 6.49 0.84 10.93
C LYS A 99 5.49 0.74 9.78
N ASN A 100 5.04 1.88 9.23
CA ASN A 100 4.00 1.94 8.21
C ASN A 100 4.42 2.74 6.97
N PHE A 101 5.70 3.09 6.83
CA PHE A 101 6.18 3.89 5.71
C PHE A 101 7.32 3.16 5.01
N GLY A 102 7.06 2.78 3.75
CA GLY A 102 7.97 2.02 2.92
C GLY A 102 8.15 2.70 1.58
N ASN A 103 9.40 2.78 1.14
CA ASN A 103 9.80 3.31 -0.15
C ASN A 103 10.05 2.12 -1.10
N PRO A 104 9.18 1.90 -2.11
CA PRO A 104 9.35 0.82 -3.06
C PRO A 104 10.35 1.18 -4.15
N PHE A 105 11.17 0.21 -4.53
CA PHE A 105 12.09 0.26 -5.66
C PHE A 105 11.82 -0.92 -6.58
N VAL A 106 11.58 -0.64 -7.86
CA VAL A 106 11.41 -1.68 -8.88
C VAL A 106 12.81 -2.10 -9.33
N LYS A 107 13.17 -3.38 -9.14
CA LYS A 107 14.53 -3.86 -9.44
C LYS A 107 14.93 -3.71 -10.90
N LYS A 108 13.95 -3.71 -11.81
CA LYS A 108 14.18 -3.50 -13.23
C LYS A 108 14.78 -2.13 -13.54
N ASP A 109 14.47 -1.14 -12.70
CA ASP A 109 14.88 0.24 -12.89
C ASP A 109 16.19 0.55 -12.13
N LEU A 110 16.75 -0.45 -11.45
CA LEU A 110 18.01 -0.37 -10.72
C LEU A 110 19.11 -1.18 -11.41
N THR A 111 20.34 -0.71 -11.24
CA THR A 111 21.55 -1.47 -11.54
C THR A 111 21.82 -2.51 -10.45
N GLU A 112 22.61 -3.54 -10.77
CA GLU A 112 23.00 -4.55 -9.77
C GLU A 112 23.81 -3.90 -8.63
N GLU A 113 24.62 -2.88 -8.92
CA GLU A 113 25.38 -2.13 -7.92
C GLU A 113 24.46 -1.44 -6.89
N GLU A 114 23.40 -0.77 -7.36
CA GLU A 114 22.40 -0.13 -6.50
C GLU A 114 21.62 -1.16 -5.66
N ILE A 115 21.28 -2.31 -6.26
CA ILE A 115 20.61 -3.40 -5.54
C ILE A 115 21.52 -3.92 -4.41
N GLN A 116 22.80 -4.16 -4.69
CA GLN A 116 23.76 -4.61 -3.68
C GLN A 116 23.98 -3.56 -2.60
N PHE A 117 24.03 -2.27 -2.98
CA PHE A 117 24.11 -1.18 -2.03
C PHE A 117 22.91 -1.17 -1.07
N ILE A 118 21.68 -1.23 -1.57
CA ILE A 118 20.48 -1.24 -0.74
C ILE A 118 20.47 -2.48 0.18
N ARG A 119 20.91 -3.65 -0.31
CA ARG A 119 21.05 -4.84 0.53
C ARG A 119 22.10 -4.67 1.63
N SER A 120 23.18 -3.94 1.38
CA SER A 120 24.22 -3.68 2.39
C SER A 120 23.69 -2.84 3.56
N LEU A 121 22.72 -1.95 3.33
CA LEU A 121 22.08 -1.14 4.37
C LEU A 121 21.34 -1.99 5.41
N LYS A 122 20.87 -3.19 5.02
CA LYS A 122 20.25 -4.16 5.95
C LYS A 122 21.21 -4.61 7.06
N HIS A 123 22.50 -4.59 6.80
CA HIS A 123 23.54 -5.13 7.67
C HIS A 123 24.24 -4.09 8.54
N LYS A 124 23.94 -2.79 8.37
CA LYS A 124 24.53 -1.69 9.16
C LYS A 124 23.89 -1.48 10.56
N LYS A 125 23.12 -2.46 11.06
CA LYS A 125 22.57 -2.42 12.42
C LYS A 125 23.56 -2.93 13.45
#